data_AF-A0A2D5XX33-F1
#
_entry.id   AF-A0A2D5XX33-F1
#
_cell.length_a   1.000
_cell.length_b   1.000
_cell.length_c   1.000
_cell.angle_alpha   90.00
_cell.angle_beta   90.00
_cell.angle_gamma   90.00
#
_symmetry.space_group_name_H-M   'P 1'
#
loop_
_entity.id
_entity.type
_entity.pdbx_description
1 polymer ?
#
loop_
_entity_poly.entity_id
_entity_poly.type
_entity_poly.pdbx_seq_one_letter_code
_entity_poly.pdbx_strand_id
1 'polypeptide(L)'
;GQGILFLSALSLVAYLTGSSWLAIIGLTMTFSLIAFMKFNYVPAKVFPGDVLTYPIGALIAAMAILGNFERIALFFFIPYILETGLKLRGSLEKESFGKIQSDGTLKKPYEKIYGLEHLAIVLLPKLGFRSTEKNVVHLLWAFQLLIIILGFIIFREGIFLS
;
A
#
# COMPACT_ATOMS: atom_id res chain seq x y z
N GLY A 1 -5.66 2.72 -3.58
CA GLY A 1 -5.81 1.53 -2.71
C GLY A 1 -4.93 1.61 -1.49
N GLN A 2 -3.69 1.13 -1.56
CA GLN A 2 -2.79 1.08 -0.39
C GLN A 2 -2.56 2.45 0.27
N GLY A 3 -2.39 3.53 -0.51
CA GLY A 3 -2.28 4.89 0.05
C GLY A 3 -3.48 5.33 0.90
N ILE A 4 -4.70 4.88 0.56
CA ILE A 4 -5.91 5.13 1.37
C ILE A 4 -5.78 4.42 2.71
N LEU A 5 -5.44 3.13 2.70
CA LEU A 5 -5.26 2.33 3.92
C LEU A 5 -4.18 2.93 4.82
N PHE A 6 -3.04 3.29 4.24
CA PHE A 6 -1.91 3.86 4.96
C PHE A 6 -2.27 5.21 5.57
N LEU A 7 -2.74 6.17 4.78
CA LEU A 7 -3.09 7.51 5.26
C LEU A 7 -4.25 7.47 6.27
N SER A 8 -5.22 6.57 6.10
CA SER A 8 -6.29 6.38 7.09
C SER A 8 -5.73 5.91 8.44
N ALA A 9 -4.86 4.89 8.42
CA ALA A 9 -4.23 4.37 9.63
C ALA A 9 -3.32 5.43 10.30
N LEU A 10 -2.53 6.15 9.50
CA LEU A 10 -1.65 7.20 10.00
C LEU A 10 -2.42 8.40 10.56
N SER A 11 -3.55 8.75 9.94
CA SER A 11 -4.44 9.79 10.47
C SER A 11 -5.06 9.38 11.79
N LEU A 12 -5.41 8.09 11.95
CA LEU A 12 -5.88 7.56 13.23
C LEU A 12 -4.78 7.63 14.29
N VAL A 13 -3.54 7.24 13.97
CA VAL A 13 -2.39 7.41 14.86
C VAL A 13 -2.25 8.88 15.28
N ALA A 14 -2.24 9.80 14.31
CA ALA A 14 -2.11 11.23 14.57
C ALA A 14 -3.22 11.78 15.49
N TYR A 15 -4.45 11.30 15.32
CA TYR A 15 -5.56 11.68 16.18
C TYR A 15 -5.37 11.16 17.61
N LEU A 16 -4.97 9.89 17.76
CA LEU A 16 -4.78 9.25 19.05
C LEU A 16 -3.59 9.83 19.84
N THR A 17 -2.54 10.29 19.16
CA THR A 17 -1.38 10.95 19.78
C THR A 17 -1.58 12.45 20.01
N GLY A 18 -2.82 12.97 19.89
CA GLY A 18 -3.16 14.37 20.14
C GLY A 18 -2.82 15.35 19.01
N SER A 19 -2.28 14.88 17.89
CA SER A 19 -1.96 15.68 16.70
C SER A 19 -3.13 15.79 15.72
N SER A 20 -4.28 16.29 16.20
CA SER A 20 -5.54 16.36 15.44
C SER A 20 -5.42 17.11 14.11
N TRP A 21 -4.56 18.12 14.01
CA TRP A 21 -4.35 18.87 12.78
C TRP A 21 -3.71 18.00 11.68
N LEU A 22 -2.78 17.10 12.02
CA LEU A 22 -2.20 16.12 11.09
C LEU A 22 -3.25 15.09 10.65
N ALA A 23 -4.13 14.68 11.55
CA ALA A 23 -5.22 13.77 11.23
C ALA A 23 -6.16 14.38 10.16
N ILE A 24 -6.49 15.67 10.27
CA ILE A 24 -7.32 16.37 9.28
C ILE A 24 -6.63 16.39 7.90
N ILE A 25 -5.33 16.68 7.84
CA ILE A 25 -4.58 16.68 6.58
C ILE A 25 -4.57 15.28 5.95
N GLY A 26 -4.24 14.25 6.72
CA GLY A 26 -4.21 12.88 6.22
C GLY A 26 -5.57 12.34 5.79
N LEU A 27 -6.64 12.70 6.52
CA LEU A 27 -8.02 12.35 6.14
C LEU A 27 -8.47 13.07 4.87
N THR A 28 -8.09 14.34 4.70
CA THR A 28 -8.39 15.09 3.47
C THR A 28 -7.80 14.37 2.25
N MET A 29 -6.51 14.00 2.32
CA MET A 29 -5.88 13.23 1.24
C MET A 29 -6.54 11.86 1.05
N THR A 30 -6.90 11.18 2.14
CA THR A 30 -7.64 9.91 2.11
C THR A 30 -8.95 10.05 1.32
N PHE A 31 -9.76 11.06 1.60
CA PHE A 31 -11.02 11.30 0.89
C PHE A 31 -10.80 11.65 -0.59
N SER A 32 -9.78 12.45 -0.91
CA SER A 32 -9.38 12.72 -2.29
C SER A 32 -9.00 11.43 -3.02
N LEU A 33 -8.27 10.52 -2.37
CA LEU A 33 -7.91 9.24 -2.94
C LEU A 33 -9.09 8.28 -3.08
N ILE A 34 -10.06 8.30 -2.17
CA ILE A 34 -11.32 7.53 -2.31
C ILE A 34 -12.09 8.01 -3.53
N ALA A 35 -12.21 9.33 -3.73
CA ALA A 35 -12.84 9.90 -4.91
C ALA A 35 -12.10 9.51 -6.20
N PHE A 36 -10.77 9.60 -6.20
CA PHE A 36 -9.92 9.15 -7.31
C PHE A 36 -10.06 7.65 -7.60
N MET A 37 -10.20 6.82 -6.56
CA MET A 37 -10.32 5.37 -6.69
C MET A 37 -11.54 4.96 -7.52
N LYS A 38 -12.62 5.76 -7.55
CA LYS A 38 -13.78 5.49 -8.42
C LYS A 38 -13.41 5.46 -9.92
N PHE A 39 -12.39 6.22 -10.32
CA PHE A 39 -11.91 6.29 -11.70
C PHE A 39 -10.72 5.36 -11.97
N ASN A 40 -9.99 4.98 -10.92
CA ASN A 40 -8.82 4.12 -11.01
C ASN A 40 -9.14 2.62 -10.78
N TYR A 41 -10.25 2.29 -10.11
CA TYR A 41 -10.61 0.91 -9.82
C TYR A 41 -10.94 0.12 -11.09
N VAL A 42 -10.55 -1.16 -11.11
CA VAL A 42 -10.55 -2.04 -12.29
C VAL A 42 -11.93 -2.07 -12.98
N PRO A 43 -12.02 -1.79 -14.30
CA PRO A 43 -10.93 -1.42 -15.21
C PRO A 43 -10.52 0.06 -15.06
N ALA A 44 -9.21 0.32 -14.93
CA ALA A 44 -8.70 1.67 -14.69
C ALA A 44 -8.97 2.59 -15.89
N LYS A 45 -9.62 3.73 -15.63
CA LYS A 45 -9.88 4.80 -16.62
C LYS A 45 -8.86 5.93 -16.53
N VAL A 46 -8.33 6.16 -15.34
CA VAL A 46 -7.33 7.20 -15.06
C VAL A 46 -6.18 6.58 -14.28
N PHE A 47 -4.96 6.81 -14.77
CA PHE A 47 -3.74 6.36 -14.10
C PHE A 47 -3.21 7.45 -13.16
N PRO A 48 -2.71 7.07 -11.97
CA PRO A 48 -2.22 8.02 -10.99
C PRO A 48 -0.87 8.65 -11.41
N GLY A 49 0.04 7.82 -11.94
CA GLY A 49 1.41 8.21 -12.24
C GLY A 49 2.20 8.70 -11.02
N ASP A 50 3.34 9.31 -11.31
CA ASP A 50 4.26 9.87 -10.31
C ASP A 50 3.70 11.11 -9.61
N VAL A 51 2.85 11.84 -10.33
CA VAL A 51 2.16 13.05 -9.84
C VAL A 51 1.32 12.74 -8.61
N LEU A 52 0.77 11.53 -8.48
CA LEU A 52 0.05 11.12 -7.28
C LEU A 52 0.96 10.39 -6.27
N THR A 53 1.89 9.57 -6.76
CA THR A 53 2.67 8.68 -5.88
C THR A 53 3.68 9.45 -5.04
N TYR A 54 4.40 10.42 -5.60
CA TYR A 54 5.39 11.19 -4.84
C TYR A 54 4.75 12.06 -3.74
N PRO A 55 3.65 12.81 -4.01
CA PRO A 55 3.00 13.58 -2.95
C PRO A 55 2.42 12.72 -1.82
N ILE A 56 1.87 11.53 -2.11
CA ILE A 56 1.40 10.62 -1.05
C ILE A 56 2.56 10.21 -0.14
N GLY A 57 3.68 9.76 -0.72
CA GLY A 57 4.86 9.36 0.05
C GLY A 57 5.44 10.52 0.86
N ALA A 58 5.55 11.70 0.26
CA ALA A 58 6.01 12.91 0.93
C ALA A 58 5.08 13.31 2.08
N LEU A 59 3.76 13.24 1.88
CA LEU A 59 2.79 13.55 2.92
C LEU A 59 2.89 12.57 4.10
N ILE A 60 2.98 11.27 3.82
CA ILE A 60 3.17 10.24 4.86
C ILE A 60 4.43 10.53 5.67
N ALA A 61 5.55 10.82 5.01
CA ALA A 61 6.81 11.14 5.68
C ALA A 61 6.71 12.43 6.51
N ALA A 62 6.12 13.48 5.96
CA ALA A 62 5.91 14.74 6.67
C ALA A 62 5.03 14.57 7.90
N MET A 63 3.92 13.83 7.78
CA MET A 63 3.05 13.50 8.92
C MET A 63 3.82 12.74 10.00
N ALA A 64 4.60 11.73 9.60
CA ALA A 64 5.37 10.90 10.52
C ALA A 64 6.39 11.69 11.34
N ILE A 65 7.13 12.60 10.68
CA ILE A 65 8.15 13.43 11.32
C ILE A 65 7.50 14.49 12.21
N LEU A 66 6.48 15.20 11.70
CA LEU A 66 5.84 16.30 12.45
C LEU A 66 5.03 15.80 13.65
N GLY A 67 4.52 14.57 13.59
CA GLY A 67 3.78 13.95 14.68
C GLY A 67 4.60 13.03 15.57
N ASN A 68 5.92 12.91 15.33
CA ASN A 68 6.84 12.07 16.09
C ASN A 68 6.38 10.59 16.21
N PHE A 69 5.82 10.07 15.11
CA PHE A 69 5.34 8.67 15.00
C PHE A 69 6.03 7.92 13.85
N GLU A 70 7.30 8.23 13.60
CA GLU A 70 8.14 7.63 12.55
C GLU A 70 8.26 6.13 12.69
N ARG A 71 8.32 5.60 13.91
CA ARG A 71 8.49 4.15 14.15
C ARG A 71 7.33 3.35 13.60
N ILE A 72 6.09 3.77 13.88
CA ILE A 72 4.89 3.08 13.36
C ILE A 72 4.70 3.35 11.87
N ALA A 73 5.02 4.56 11.38
CA ALA A 73 4.98 4.86 9.96
C ALA A 73 5.95 3.95 9.17
N LEU A 74 7.19 3.80 9.64
CA LEU A 74 8.18 2.88 9.04
C LEU A 74 7.70 1.43 9.07
N PHE A 75 7.01 1.01 10.13
CA PHE A 75 6.40 -0.31 10.20
C PHE A 75 5.31 -0.50 9.13
N PHE A 76 4.44 0.49 8.94
CA PHE A 76 3.43 0.45 7.87
C PHE A 76 4.05 0.46 6.46
N PHE A 77 5.28 0.95 6.30
CA PHE A 77 6.03 0.92 5.05
C PHE A 77 6.61 -0.46 4.69
N ILE A 78 6.53 -1.47 5.57
CA ILE A 78 7.07 -2.82 5.30
C ILE A 78 6.71 -3.36 3.90
N PRO A 79 5.45 -3.30 3.42
CA PRO A 79 5.12 -3.76 2.07
C PRO A 79 5.90 -3.02 0.98
N TYR A 80 6.05 -1.70 1.10
CA TYR A 80 6.81 -0.89 0.14
C TYR A 80 8.32 -1.17 0.22
N ILE A 81 8.86 -1.38 1.42
CA ILE A 81 10.27 -1.74 1.61
C ILE A 81 10.57 -3.10 0.98
N LEU A 82 9.68 -4.09 1.19
CA LEU A 82 9.78 -5.40 0.55
C LEU A 82 9.68 -5.29 -0.97
N GLU A 83 8.76 -4.47 -1.47
CA GLU A 83 8.62 -4.18 -2.90
C GLU A 83 9.93 -3.63 -3.49
N THR A 84 10.49 -2.59 -2.89
CA THR A 84 11.77 -2.00 -3.32
C THR A 84 12.91 -3.03 -3.28
N GLY A 85 13.00 -3.84 -2.22
CA GLY A 85 14.00 -4.91 -2.11
C GLY A 85 13.89 -5.96 -3.22
N LEU A 86 12.65 -6.36 -3.57
CA LEU A 86 12.41 -7.29 -4.67
C LEU A 86 12.75 -6.68 -6.04
N LYS A 87 12.47 -5.39 -6.25
CA LYS A 87 12.82 -4.69 -7.50
C LYS A 87 14.32 -4.49 -7.66
N LEU A 88 15.05 -4.22 -6.57
CA LEU A 88 16.51 -4.09 -6.59
C LEU A 88 17.17 -5.39 -7.07
N ARG A 89 16.61 -6.56 -6.71
CA ARG A 89 17.08 -7.86 -7.22
C ARG A 89 16.93 -8.01 -8.74
N GLY A 90 16.00 -7.25 -9.35
CA GLY A 90 15.78 -7.19 -10.79
C GLY A 90 16.50 -6.02 -11.46
N SER A 91 17.46 -5.37 -10.80
CA SER A 91 18.16 -4.17 -11.28
C SER A 91 17.23 -2.99 -11.58
N LEU A 92 16.02 -2.94 -11.00
CA LEU A 92 14.99 -1.92 -11.24
C LEU A 92 14.50 -1.83 -12.71
N GLU A 93 14.93 -2.73 -13.60
CA GLU A 93 14.53 -2.77 -15.01
C GLU A 93 13.32 -3.68 -15.27
N LYS A 94 12.86 -4.41 -14.24
CA LYS A 94 11.75 -5.36 -14.37
C LYS A 94 10.43 -4.68 -14.07
N GLU A 95 9.56 -4.69 -15.07
CA GLU A 95 8.22 -4.13 -14.99
C GLU A 95 7.36 -4.85 -13.93
N SER A 96 6.47 -4.11 -13.29
CA SER A 96 5.61 -4.59 -12.19
C SER A 96 4.24 -5.09 -12.67
N PHE A 97 4.14 -5.57 -13.92
CA PHE A 97 2.88 -5.98 -14.54
C PHE A 97 2.79 -7.50 -14.75
N GLY A 98 1.61 -8.08 -14.54
CA GLY A 98 1.30 -9.44 -14.98
C GLY A 98 0.97 -9.50 -16.47
N LYS A 99 1.28 -10.61 -17.14
CA LYS A 99 0.80 -10.86 -18.51
C LYS A 99 -0.62 -11.39 -18.47
N ILE A 100 -1.55 -10.65 -19.08
CA ILE A 100 -2.96 -11.05 -19.19
C ILE A 100 -3.07 -12.26 -20.12
N GLN A 101 -3.76 -13.30 -19.67
CA GLN A 101 -4.09 -14.50 -20.43
C GLN A 101 -5.48 -14.37 -21.06
N SER A 102 -5.77 -15.21 -22.05
CA SER A 102 -7.06 -15.22 -22.76
C SER A 102 -8.27 -15.51 -21.87
N ASP A 103 -8.06 -16.09 -20.69
CA ASP A 103 -9.09 -16.37 -19.68
C ASP A 103 -9.29 -15.22 -18.66
N GLY A 104 -8.57 -14.10 -18.82
CA GLY A 104 -8.60 -12.95 -17.92
C GLY A 104 -7.76 -13.09 -16.65
N THR A 105 -6.95 -14.14 -16.52
CA THR A 105 -5.99 -14.31 -15.43
C THR A 105 -4.63 -13.70 -15.77
N LEU A 106 -3.82 -13.43 -14.75
CA LEU A 106 -2.47 -12.90 -14.86
C LEU A 106 -1.45 -14.03 -14.68
N LYS A 107 -0.47 -14.06 -15.57
CA LYS A 107 0.72 -14.92 -15.47
C LYS A 107 1.94 -14.08 -15.14
N LYS A 108 2.87 -14.67 -14.37
CA LYS A 108 4.15 -14.03 -14.09
C LYS A 108 4.89 -13.73 -15.41
N PRO A 109 5.39 -12.50 -15.63
CA PRO A 109 6.13 -12.14 -16.84
C PRO A 109 7.56 -12.71 -16.87
N TYR A 110 8.14 -12.99 -15.71
CA TYR A 110 9.52 -13.42 -15.53
C TYR A 110 9.61 -14.74 -14.75
N GLU A 111 10.75 -15.42 -14.82
CA GLU A 111 10.97 -16.67 -14.08
C GLU A 111 11.04 -16.45 -12.57
N LYS A 112 11.65 -15.35 -12.14
CA LYS A 112 11.85 -14.96 -10.73
C LYS A 112 10.83 -13.89 -10.30
N ILE A 113 10.65 -13.77 -8.98
CA ILE A 113 9.77 -12.78 -8.35
C ILE A 113 10.56 -11.49 -8.11
N TYR A 114 10.10 -10.41 -8.75
CA TYR A 114 10.72 -9.08 -8.67
C TYR A 114 9.81 -7.99 -8.07
N GLY A 115 8.64 -8.39 -7.57
CA GLY A 115 7.67 -7.50 -6.92
C GLY A 115 6.63 -8.32 -6.16
N LEU A 116 5.93 -7.68 -5.23
CA LEU A 116 4.86 -8.27 -4.45
C LEU A 116 3.67 -8.65 -5.33
N GLU A 117 3.46 -7.99 -6.45
CA GLU A 117 2.45 -8.35 -7.45
C GLU A 117 2.78 -9.72 -8.07
N HIS A 118 4.05 -9.96 -8.40
CA HIS A 118 4.49 -11.25 -8.91
C HIS A 118 4.33 -12.36 -7.86
N LEU A 119 4.61 -12.04 -6.59
CA LEU A 119 4.38 -12.95 -5.48
C LEU A 119 2.89 -13.26 -5.33
N ALA A 120 2.03 -12.24 -5.38
CA ALA A 120 0.59 -12.36 -5.30
C ALA A 120 0.01 -13.22 -6.44
N ILE A 121 0.47 -13.03 -7.67
CA ILE A 121 0.08 -13.85 -8.83
C ILE A 121 0.39 -15.34 -8.60
N VAL A 122 1.52 -15.65 -7.95
CA VAL A 122 1.93 -17.04 -7.64
C VAL A 122 1.21 -17.59 -6.41
N LEU A 123 0.87 -16.73 -5.45
CA LEU A 123 0.23 -17.13 -4.19
C LEU A 123 -1.27 -17.37 -4.35
N LEU A 124 -1.97 -16.59 -5.18
CA LEU A 124 -3.42 -16.71 -5.38
C LEU A 124 -3.88 -18.13 -5.77
N PRO A 125 -3.26 -18.82 -6.75
CA PRO A 125 -3.64 -20.19 -7.11
C PRO A 125 -3.41 -21.19 -5.98
N LYS A 126 -2.36 -20.98 -5.16
CA LYS A 126 -2.09 -21.83 -3.99
C LYS A 126 -3.13 -21.67 -2.90
N LEU A 127 -3.78 -20.51 -2.84
CA LEU A 127 -4.89 -20.22 -1.95
C LEU A 127 -6.26 -20.60 -2.54
N GLY A 128 -6.29 -21.22 -3.72
CA GLY A 128 -7.53 -21.62 -4.40
C GLY A 128 -8.25 -20.50 -5.16
N PHE A 129 -7.63 -19.32 -5.32
CA PHE A 129 -8.20 -18.18 -6.04
C PHE A 129 -7.61 -18.05 -7.45
N ARG A 130 -8.41 -17.50 -8.38
CA ARG A 130 -7.91 -17.14 -9.72
C ARG A 130 -7.00 -15.91 -9.63
N SER A 131 -5.89 -15.91 -10.36
CA SER A 131 -4.94 -14.78 -10.43
C SER A 131 -5.44 -13.63 -11.28
N THR A 132 -6.64 -13.10 -11.05
CA THR A 132 -7.13 -11.91 -11.76
C THR A 132 -6.49 -10.64 -11.19
N GLU A 133 -6.46 -9.56 -11.96
CA GLU A 133 -5.95 -8.26 -11.50
C GLU A 133 -6.64 -7.80 -10.21
N LYS A 134 -7.97 -7.96 -10.12
CA LYS A 134 -8.75 -7.64 -8.92
C LYS A 134 -8.26 -8.43 -7.70
N ASN A 135 -8.07 -9.74 -7.85
CA ASN A 135 -7.64 -10.59 -6.73
C ASN A 135 -6.21 -10.29 -6.29
N VAL A 136 -5.32 -9.93 -7.22
CA VAL A 136 -3.96 -9.46 -6.89
C VAL A 136 -4.03 -8.18 -6.07
N VAL A 137 -4.81 -7.19 -6.52
CA VAL A 137 -4.98 -5.92 -5.81
C VAL A 137 -5.58 -6.15 -4.41
N HIS A 138 -6.60 -7.00 -4.29
CA HIS A 138 -7.20 -7.32 -3.00
C HIS A 138 -6.24 -8.03 -2.04
N LEU A 139 -5.41 -8.95 -2.55
CA LEU A 139 -4.41 -9.62 -1.72
C LEU A 139 -3.34 -8.64 -1.20
N LEU A 140 -2.91 -7.68 -2.03
CA LEU A 140 -1.98 -6.63 -1.61
C LEU A 140 -2.61 -5.67 -0.59
N TRP A 141 -3.91 -5.36 -0.72
CA TRP A 141 -4.64 -4.59 0.29
C TRP A 141 -4.80 -5.36 1.60
N ALA A 142 -5.10 -6.66 1.53
CA ALA A 142 -5.17 -7.53 2.70
C ALA A 142 -3.83 -7.61 3.42
N PHE A 143 -2.73 -7.73 2.67
CA PHE A 143 -1.38 -7.71 3.22
C PHE A 143 -1.05 -6.37 3.90
N GLN A 144 -1.36 -5.24 3.25
CA GLN A 144 -1.17 -3.91 3.87
C GLN A 144 -2.01 -3.76 5.15
N LEU A 145 -3.27 -4.21 5.12
CA LEU A 145 -4.16 -4.13 6.28
C LEU A 145 -3.65 -5.00 7.43
N LEU A 146 -3.14 -6.20 7.15
CA LEU A 146 -2.50 -7.05 8.15
C LEU A 146 -1.33 -6.34 8.83
N ILE A 147 -0.43 -5.72 8.06
CA ILE A 147 0.69 -4.94 8.61
C ILE A 147 0.19 -3.77 9.47
N ILE A 148 -0.86 -3.08 9.03
CA ILE A 148 -1.46 -1.98 9.80
C ILE A 148 -1.99 -2.48 11.15
N ILE A 149 -2.76 -3.56 11.16
CA ILE A 149 -3.32 -4.16 12.38
C ILE A 149 -2.19 -4.59 13.32
N LEU A 150 -1.17 -5.26 12.80
CA LEU A 150 0.00 -5.68 13.58
C LEU A 150 0.75 -4.48 14.16
N GLY A 151 0.89 -3.39 13.40
CA GLY A 151 1.52 -2.17 13.92
C GLY A 151 0.72 -1.55 15.07
N PHE A 152 -0.60 -1.47 14.97
CA PHE A 152 -1.42 -1.00 16.10
C PHE A 152 -1.32 -1.90 17.34
N ILE A 153 -1.17 -3.21 17.16
CA ILE A 153 -0.98 -4.16 18.27
C ILE A 153 0.40 -3.98 18.91
N ILE A 154 1.46 -3.93 18.11
CA ILE A 154 2.85 -3.86 18.58
C ILE A 154 3.15 -2.51 19.23
N PHE A 155 2.67 -1.41 18.64
CA PHE A 155 2.94 -0.06 19.11
C PHE A 155 1.84 0.47 20.05
N ARG A 156 0.95 -0.39 20.55
CA ARG A 156 -0.19 -0.01 21.39
C ARG A 156 0.21 0.89 22.56
N GLU A 157 1.27 0.53 23.29
CA GLU A 157 1.72 1.29 24.46
C GLU A 157 2.14 2.73 24.08
N GLY A 158 2.84 2.90 22.96
CA GLY A 158 3.28 4.22 22.51
C GLY A 158 2.17 5.09 21.91
N ILE A 159 1.03 4.52 21.52
CA ILE A 159 -0.09 5.24 20.89
C ILE A 159 -1.17 5.60 21.91
N PHE A 160 -1.44 4.70 22.87
CA PHE A 160 -2.59 4.83 23.77
C PHE A 160 -2.22 5.19 25.21
N LEU A 161 -0.93 5.12 25.59
CA LEU A 161 -0.45 5.45 26.94
C LEU A 161 0.42 6.72 26.96
N SER A 162 0.46 7.49 25.86
CA SER A 162 1.16 8.78 25.75
C SER A 162 0.37 9.94 26.34
#